data_AF-A0A822FDH8-F1
#
_entry.id   AF-A0A822FDH8-F1
#
_cell.length_a   1.000
_cell.length_b   1.000
_cell.length_c   1.000
_cell.angle_alpha   90.00
_cell.angle_beta   90.00
_cell.angle_gamma   90.00
#
_symmetry.space_group_name_H-M   'P 1'
#
loop_
_entity.id
_entity.type
_entity.pdbx_description
1 polymer ?
#
loop_
_entity_poly.entity_id
_entity_poly.type
_entity_poly.pdbx_seq_one_letter_code
_entity_poly.pdbx_strand_id
1 'polypeptide(L)'
;LLSSKLWYSRLTSSSSNPLEDEKYPYEINSYWSRSANEWEQAIQDREDVYNQIIIECDRWIDYVKELNSESLMAEEKFQYIDTEGNKQERNRAEALDHIFNHNTHHRGQITAIITKYVGQDGSPVLDLSAMSNN
;
A
#
# COMPACT_ATOMS: atom_id res chain seq x y z
N LEU A 1 2.51 -0.81 3.56
CA LEU A 1 3.83 -1.01 2.91
C LEU A 1 3.85 -2.24 2.01
N LEU A 2 3.69 -3.46 2.54
CA LEU A 2 3.67 -4.68 1.70
C LEU A 2 2.56 -4.68 0.64
N SER A 3 1.33 -4.32 1.02
CA SER A 3 0.20 -4.21 0.08
C SER A 3 0.48 -3.22 -1.07
N SER A 4 1.09 -2.08 -0.75
CA SER A 4 1.54 -1.08 -1.73
C SER A 4 2.56 -1.68 -2.71
N LYS A 5 3.62 -2.31 -2.20
CA LYS A 5 4.66 -2.95 -3.02
C LYS A 5 4.06 -4.00 -3.95
N LEU A 6 3.12 -4.82 -3.47
CA LEU A 6 2.46 -5.85 -4.27
C LEU A 6 1.64 -5.25 -5.42
N TRP A 7 0.85 -4.22 -5.12
CA TRP A 7 0.07 -3.53 -6.15
C TRP A 7 0.95 -2.84 -7.18
N TYR A 8 2.04 -2.21 -6.74
CA TYR A 8 3.01 -1.57 -7.62
C TYR A 8 3.63 -2.60 -8.58
N SER A 9 4.11 -3.72 -8.05
CA SER A 9 4.70 -4.80 -8.85
C SER A 9 3.70 -5.35 -9.89
N ARG A 10 2.45 -5.58 -9.49
CA ARG A 10 1.38 -6.04 -10.41
C ARG A 10 1.11 -5.06 -11.55
N LEU A 11 1.02 -3.77 -11.25
CA LEU A 11 0.69 -2.73 -12.24
C LEU A 11 1.84 -2.42 -13.20
N THR A 12 3.08 -2.54 -12.72
CA THR A 12 4.29 -2.25 -13.51
C THR A 12 4.89 -3.49 -14.16
N SER A 13 4.33 -4.67 -13.89
CA SER A 13 4.94 -5.96 -14.26
C SER A 13 6.40 -6.05 -13.77
N SER A 14 6.70 -5.45 -12.61
CA SER A 14 8.04 -5.51 -12.03
C SER A 14 8.40 -6.97 -11.75
N SER A 15 9.62 -7.37 -12.12
CA SER A 15 10.14 -8.70 -11.82
C SER A 15 10.36 -8.94 -10.32
N SER A 16 10.36 -7.88 -9.51
CA SER A 16 10.45 -8.00 -8.06
C SER A 16 9.11 -8.42 -7.47
N ASN A 17 9.03 -9.63 -6.91
CA ASN A 17 7.90 -10.06 -6.09
C ASN A 17 8.18 -9.69 -4.62
N PRO A 18 7.45 -8.73 -4.02
CA PRO A 18 7.70 -8.29 -2.64
C PRO A 18 7.52 -9.37 -1.57
N LEU A 19 6.92 -10.51 -1.91
CA LEU A 19 6.79 -11.67 -1.01
C LEU A 19 8.06 -12.52 -0.94
N GLU A 20 9.03 -12.28 -1.82
CA GLU A 20 10.34 -12.94 -1.80
C GLU A 20 11.36 -12.21 -0.92
N ASP A 21 11.04 -11.01 -0.45
CA ASP A 21 11.85 -10.27 0.52
C ASP A 21 11.65 -10.91 1.91
N GLU A 22 12.73 -11.45 2.50
CA GLU A 22 12.73 -12.15 3.79
C GLU A 22 12.11 -11.33 4.95
N LYS A 23 12.05 -9.99 4.80
CA LYS A 23 11.38 -9.10 5.75
C LYS A 23 9.87 -9.31 5.78
N TYR A 24 9.28 -9.74 4.66
CA TYR A 24 7.87 -10.07 4.55
C TYR A 24 7.71 -11.59 4.54
N PRO A 25 6.86 -12.17 5.39
CA PRO A 25 6.76 -13.61 5.47
C PRO A 25 6.28 -14.21 4.14
N TYR A 26 6.98 -15.26 3.70
CA TYR A 26 6.73 -16.04 2.47
C TYR A 26 5.31 -16.58 2.34
N GLU A 27 4.56 -16.67 3.44
CA GLU A 27 3.19 -17.16 3.45
C GLU A 27 2.20 -16.04 3.75
N ILE A 28 1.48 -15.60 2.72
CA ILE A 28 0.34 -14.66 2.82
C ILE A 28 -0.64 -15.05 3.93
N ASN A 29 -0.85 -16.35 4.17
CA ASN A 29 -1.75 -16.86 5.21
C ASN A 29 -1.30 -16.46 6.62
N SER A 30 -0.04 -16.05 6.79
CA SER A 30 0.49 -15.48 8.03
C SER A 30 0.12 -14.01 8.24
N TYR A 31 -0.23 -13.26 7.20
CA TYR A 31 -0.48 -11.82 7.31
C TYR A 31 -1.63 -11.50 8.28
N TRP A 32 -2.69 -12.32 8.25
CA TRP A 32 -3.84 -12.21 9.14
C TRP A 32 -3.73 -13.05 10.41
N SER A 33 -2.75 -13.95 10.50
CA SER A 33 -2.60 -14.88 11.62
C SER A 33 -1.41 -14.59 12.53
N ARG A 34 -0.55 -13.63 12.17
CA ARG A 34 0.55 -13.16 13.02
C ARG A 34 0.06 -12.38 14.22
N SER A 35 0.64 -12.71 15.37
CA SER A 35 0.53 -11.94 16.61
C SER A 35 1.26 -10.59 16.50
N ALA A 36 0.91 -9.67 17.40
CA ALA A 36 1.60 -8.37 17.49
C ALA A 36 3.12 -8.54 17.69
N ASN A 37 3.55 -9.50 18.50
CA ASN A 37 4.97 -9.77 18.77
C ASN A 37 5.74 -10.19 17.50
N GLU A 38 5.12 -10.97 16.63
CA GLU A 38 5.78 -11.40 15.38
C GLU A 38 5.96 -10.23 14.40
N TRP A 39 5.02 -9.28 14.41
CA TRP A 39 5.18 -8.03 13.66
C TRP A 39 6.27 -7.14 14.23
N GLU A 40 6.35 -7.00 15.56
CA GLU A 40 7.44 -6.26 16.22
C GLU A 40 8.81 -6.88 15.92
N GLN A 41 8.90 -8.22 15.86
CA GLN A 41 10.15 -8.91 15.51
C GLN A 41 10.54 -8.77 14.04
N ALA A 42 9.58 -8.77 13.11
CA ALA A 42 9.85 -8.58 11.69
C ALA A 42 10.11 -7.11 11.32
N ILE A 43 9.59 -6.19 12.14
CA ILE A 43 9.65 -4.76 11.91
C ILE A 43 10.19 -4.09 13.19
N GLN A 44 11.49 -4.29 13.44
CA GLN A 44 12.15 -3.82 14.67
C GLN A 44 12.49 -2.33 14.63
N ASP A 45 12.76 -1.80 13.44
CA ASP A 45 13.18 -0.42 13.24
C ASP A 45 12.07 0.41 12.57
N ARG A 46 11.57 1.40 13.32
CA ARG A 46 10.53 2.33 12.84
C ARG A 46 11.08 3.33 11.83
N GLU A 47 12.35 3.70 11.93
CA GLU A 47 13.00 4.62 11.00
C GLU A 47 13.14 3.98 9.61
N ASP A 48 13.53 2.70 9.57
CA ASP A 48 13.53 1.92 8.33
C ASP A 48 12.14 1.81 7.71
N VAL A 49 11.09 1.55 8.49
CA VAL A 49 9.70 1.56 7.97
C VAL A 49 9.32 2.91 7.38
N TYR A 50 9.64 3.98 8.09
CA TYR A 50 9.37 5.33 7.64
C TYR A 50 10.06 5.60 6.29
N ASN A 51 11.36 5.31 6.21
CA ASN A 51 12.15 5.48 4.98
C ASN A 51 11.58 4.65 3.83
N GLN A 52 11.18 3.41 4.08
CA GLN A 52 10.54 2.57 3.07
C GLN A 52 9.18 3.10 2.62
N ILE A 53 8.39 3.70 3.52
CA ILE A 53 7.13 4.35 3.13
C ILE A 53 7.41 5.54 2.21
N ILE A 54 8.39 6.38 2.53
CA ILE A 54 8.75 7.53 1.68
C ILE A 54 9.22 7.06 0.29
N ILE A 55 10.13 6.08 0.23
CA ILE A 55 10.59 5.50 -1.04
C ILE A 55 9.42 4.96 -1.86
N GLU A 56 8.50 4.25 -1.23
CA GLU A 56 7.33 3.72 -1.94
C GLU A 56 6.36 4.82 -2.39
N CYS A 57 6.21 5.91 -1.62
CA CYS A 57 5.46 7.09 -2.06
C CYS A 57 6.08 7.71 -3.31
N ASP A 58 7.40 7.90 -3.34
CA ASP A 58 8.11 8.47 -4.50
C ASP A 58 7.90 7.61 -5.75
N ARG A 59 8.02 6.28 -5.63
CA ARG A 59 7.76 5.34 -6.74
C ARG A 59 6.34 5.46 -7.29
N TRP A 60 5.34 5.59 -6.42
CA TRP A 60 3.96 5.79 -6.85
C TRP A 60 3.74 7.14 -7.53
N ILE A 61 4.34 8.20 -7.00
CA ILE A 61 4.28 9.54 -7.58
C ILE A 61 4.87 9.52 -9.00
N ASP A 62 6.04 8.90 -9.16
CA ASP A 62 6.71 8.80 -10.46
C ASP A 62 5.88 7.97 -11.45
N TYR A 63 5.39 6.80 -11.03
CA TYR A 63 4.51 5.98 -11.87
C TYR A 63 3.25 6.74 -12.32
N VAL A 64 2.57 7.45 -11.41
CA VAL A 64 1.35 8.20 -11.76
C VAL A 64 1.66 9.38 -12.69
N LYS A 65 2.81 10.04 -12.56
CA LYS A 65 3.22 11.13 -13.47
C LYS A 65 3.47 10.64 -14.90
N GLU A 66 3.85 9.39 -15.08
CA GLU A 66 4.06 8.79 -16.41
C GLU A 66 2.74 8.41 -17.10
N LEU A 67 1.64 8.30 -16.35
CA LEU A 67 0.33 7.97 -16.91
C LEU A 67 -0.29 9.18 -17.63
N ASN A 68 -0.73 8.96 -18.86
CA ASN A 68 -1.63 9.87 -19.59
C ASN A 68 -3.06 9.32 -19.60
N SER A 69 -4.03 10.13 -20.04
CA SER A 69 -5.46 9.76 -20.07
C SER A 69 -5.74 8.48 -20.85
N GLU A 70 -5.04 8.23 -21.95
CA GLU A 70 -5.19 7.02 -22.76
C GLU A 70 -4.71 5.79 -21.98
N SER A 71 -3.52 5.85 -21.40
CA SER A 71 -2.97 4.77 -20.58
C SER A 71 -3.79 4.52 -19.32
N LEU A 72 -4.32 5.56 -18.67
CA LEU A 72 -5.12 5.41 -17.45
C LEU A 72 -6.46 4.75 -17.74
N MET A 73 -7.12 5.16 -18.82
CA MET A 73 -8.46 4.69 -19.23
C MET A 73 -8.42 3.50 -20.20
N ALA A 74 -7.25 2.88 -20.39
CA ALA A 74 -7.15 1.70 -21.22
C ALA A 74 -8.00 0.56 -20.64
N GLU A 75 -8.86 -0.02 -21.49
CA GLU A 75 -9.72 -1.17 -21.15
C GLU A 75 -8.94 -2.48 -21.02
N GLU A 76 -7.66 -2.48 -21.42
CA GLU A 76 -6.77 -3.64 -21.28
C GLU A 76 -6.63 -4.02 -19.80
N LYS A 77 -6.87 -5.29 -19.52
CA LYS A 77 -6.73 -5.85 -18.18
C LYS A 77 -5.34 -6.43 -18.00
N PHE A 78 -4.70 -6.10 -16.88
CA PHE A 78 -3.52 -6.82 -16.44
C PHE A 78 -3.95 -8.06 -15.64
N GLN A 79 -3.20 -9.15 -15.81
CA GLN A 79 -3.40 -10.38 -15.05
C GLN A 79 -2.45 -10.41 -13.86
N TYR A 80 -2.92 -10.90 -12.73
CA TYR A 80 -2.07 -11.15 -11.57
C TYR A 80 -2.57 -12.36 -10.78
N ILE A 81 -1.68 -12.92 -9.96
CA ILE A 81 -2.06 -13.92 -8.97
C ILE A 81 -2.33 -13.16 -7.66
N ASP A 82 -3.54 -13.33 -7.13
CA ASP A 82 -3.85 -12.80 -5.82
C ASP A 82 -3.11 -13.57 -4.73
N THR A 83 -3.28 -13.11 -3.51
CA THR A 83 -2.55 -13.67 -2.38
C THR A 83 -3.08 -15.05 -1.97
N GLU A 84 -4.22 -15.49 -2.50
CA GLU A 84 -4.78 -16.83 -2.31
C GLU A 84 -4.38 -17.80 -3.44
N GLY A 85 -3.56 -17.33 -4.39
CA GLY A 85 -3.12 -18.14 -5.54
C GLY A 85 -4.11 -18.14 -6.71
N ASN A 86 -5.20 -17.37 -6.64
CA ASN A 86 -6.17 -17.31 -7.71
C ASN A 86 -5.72 -16.34 -8.80
N LYS A 87 -6.00 -16.70 -10.06
CA LYS A 87 -5.83 -15.80 -11.20
C LYS A 87 -6.89 -14.71 -11.15
N GLN A 88 -6.44 -13.46 -11.25
CA GLN A 88 -7.28 -12.27 -11.28
C GLN A 88 -6.94 -11.42 -12.51
N GLU A 89 -7.93 -10.65 -12.96
CA GLU A 89 -7.77 -9.65 -14.01
C GLU A 89 -8.42 -8.33 -13.57
N ARG A 90 -7.75 -7.21 -13.79
CA ARG A 90 -8.29 -5.87 -13.50
C ARG A 90 -7.84 -4.87 -14.54
N ASN A 91 -8.67 -3.86 -14.81
CA ASN A 91 -8.21 -2.68 -15.53
C ASN A 91 -7.39 -1.78 -14.59
N ARG A 92 -6.58 -0.89 -15.18
CA ARG A 92 -5.65 -0.02 -14.43
C ARG A 92 -6.39 0.97 -13.54
N ALA A 93 -7.45 1.61 -14.04
CA ALA A 93 -8.21 2.62 -13.31
C ALA A 93 -8.85 2.04 -12.03
N GLU A 94 -9.55 0.90 -12.13
CA GLU A 94 -10.15 0.19 -10.99
C GLU A 94 -9.10 -0.20 -9.95
N ALA A 95 -7.92 -0.65 -10.41
CA ALA A 95 -6.84 -1.00 -9.50
C ALA A 95 -6.32 0.22 -8.73
N LEU A 96 -6.11 1.36 -9.41
CA LEU A 96 -5.68 2.61 -8.79
C LEU A 96 -6.72 3.15 -7.80
N ASP A 97 -8.01 3.10 -8.15
CA ASP A 97 -9.09 3.48 -7.25
C ASP A 97 -9.13 2.59 -6.00
N HIS A 98 -8.97 1.28 -6.18
CA HIS A 98 -8.88 0.34 -5.07
C HIS A 98 -7.69 0.64 -4.16
N ILE A 99 -6.51 0.93 -4.73
CA ILE A 99 -5.30 1.27 -3.97
C ILE A 99 -5.50 2.56 -3.18
N PHE A 100 -6.05 3.60 -3.81
CA PHE A 100 -6.37 4.86 -3.15
C PHE A 100 -7.33 4.64 -1.97
N ASN A 101 -8.45 3.96 -2.21
CA ASN A 101 -9.44 3.69 -1.19
C ASN A 101 -8.86 2.86 -0.03
N HIS A 102 -8.12 1.79 -0.34
CA HIS A 102 -7.48 0.94 0.66
C HIS A 102 -6.50 1.71 1.56
N ASN A 103 -5.70 2.61 0.98
CA ASN A 103 -4.80 3.48 1.74
C ASN A 103 -5.57 4.46 2.64
N THR A 104 -6.68 5.05 2.16
CA THR A 104 -7.52 5.92 3.00
C THR A 104 -8.19 5.18 4.15
N HIS A 105 -8.63 3.93 3.92
CA HIS A 105 -9.23 3.08 4.96
C HIS A 105 -8.25 2.80 6.10
N HIS A 106 -7.03 2.36 5.78
CA HIS A 106 -6.01 2.09 6.79
C HIS A 106 -5.51 3.36 7.49
N ARG A 107 -5.43 4.50 6.78
CA ARG A 107 -5.14 5.80 7.41
C ARG A 107 -6.22 6.15 8.45
N GLY A 108 -7.48 5.87 8.16
CA GLY A 108 -8.59 6.03 9.11
C GLY A 108 -8.44 5.17 10.36
N GLN A 109 -8.08 3.89 10.20
CA GLN A 109 -7.83 2.98 11.33
C GLN A 109 -6.69 3.47 12.24
N ILE A 110 -5.56 3.86 11.65
CA ILE A 110 -4.40 4.39 12.39
C ILE A 110 -4.77 5.69 13.11
N THR A 111 -5.47 6.59 12.42
CA THR A 111 -5.91 7.86 13.01
C THR A 111 -6.86 7.65 14.18
N ALA A 112 -7.80 6.70 14.10
CA ALA A 112 -8.68 6.38 15.21
C ALA A 112 -7.91 5.88 16.45
N ILE A 113 -6.86 5.08 16.25
CA ILE A 113 -5.96 4.64 17.33
C ILE A 113 -5.21 5.85 17.92
N ILE A 114 -4.62 6.71 17.09
CA ILE A 114 -3.91 7.91 17.55
C ILE A 114 -4.85 8.82 18.34
N THR A 115 -6.04 9.14 17.82
CA THR A 115 -7.02 9.98 18.52
C THR A 115 -7.37 9.38 19.89
N LYS A 116 -7.55 8.06 19.97
CA LYS A 116 -7.91 7.37 21.21
C LYS A 116 -6.81 7.46 22.28
N TYR A 117 -5.54 7.36 21.90
CA TYR A 117 -4.42 7.24 22.86
C TYR A 117 -3.60 8.53 23.05
N VAL A 118 -3.58 9.41 22.06
CA VAL A 118 -2.82 10.68 22.06
C VAL A 118 -3.74 11.90 22.17
N GLY A 119 -5.00 11.77 21.78
CA GLY A 119 -5.98 12.87 21.74
C GLY A 119 -6.07 13.53 20.38
N GLN A 120 -7.07 14.41 20.21
CA GLN A 120 -7.38 15.05 18.92
C GLN A 120 -6.22 15.88 18.38
N ASP A 121 -5.45 16.54 19.25
CA ASP A 121 -4.32 17.39 18.87
C ASP A 121 -3.15 16.60 18.27
N GLY A 122 -3.06 15.31 18.56
CA GLY A 122 -2.04 14.41 17.98
C GLY A 122 -2.47 13.74 16.67
N SER A 123 -3.72 13.91 16.25
CA SER A 123 -4.28 13.22 15.09
C SER A 123 -4.13 14.01 13.79
N PRO A 124 -3.76 13.35 12.68
CA PRO A 124 -3.63 14.03 11.39
C PRO A 124 -4.98 14.47 10.83
N VAL A 125 -4.95 15.48 9.95
CA VAL A 125 -6.10 15.87 9.13
C VAL A 125 -6.45 14.73 8.18
N LEU A 126 -7.73 14.36 8.12
CA LEU A 126 -8.23 13.29 7.24
C LEU A 126 -8.99 13.81 6.01
N ASP A 127 -9.53 15.02 6.10
CA ASP A 127 -10.22 15.68 4.98
C ASP A 127 -9.21 16.04 3.90
N LEU A 128 -9.33 15.39 2.75
CA LEU A 128 -8.45 15.61 1.59
C LEU A 128 -8.45 17.07 1.14
N SER A 129 -9.59 17.77 1.25
CA SER A 129 -9.70 19.18 0.86
C SER A 129 -9.00 20.13 1.84
N ALA A 130 -8.74 19.67 3.06
CA ALA A 130 -8.05 20.42 4.11
C ALA A 130 -6.57 20.04 4.25
N MET A 131 -6.08 19.06 3.48
CA MET A 131 -4.66 18.71 3.46
C MET A 131 -3.85 19.82 2.78
N SER A 132 -2.80 20.31 3.43
CA SER A 132 -1.93 21.33 2.85
C SER A 132 -1.10 20.76 1.70
N ASN A 133 -1.05 21.46 0.57
CA ASN A 133 -0.04 21.22 -0.47
C ASN A 133 1.29 21.75 0.05
N ASN A 134 2.08 20.89 0.72
CA ASN A 134 3.47 21.20 1.03
C ASN A 134 4.35 20.95 -0.20
#